data_AF-A0A7K0TJR6-F1
#
_entry.id   AF-A0A7K0TJR6-F1
#
_cell.length_a   1.000
_cell.length_b   1.000
_cell.length_c   1.000
_cell.angle_alpha   90.00
_cell.angle_beta   90.00
_cell.angle_gamma   90.00
#
_symmetry.space_group_name_H-M   'P 1'
#
loop_
_entity.id
_entity.type
_entity.pdbx_description
1 polymer ?
#
loop_
_entity_poly.entity_id
_entity_poly.type
_entity_poly.pdbx_seq_one_letter_code
_entity_poly.pdbx_strand_id
1 'polypeptide(L)'
;MKKPSKPARENISPSDLTFGLSTCKRCLWIKYWYKVIMPGQFPLVGTFASMQEEHFHRADMPTIDSSLRPGTITKWGEWVKSKPLQINGADTRWRILGKYDLVSTNVDGTIGLIDCKVSDSARDNGAFYSPQLEAYAYALENPAAGKPASVAS
;
A
#
# COMPACT_ATOMS: atom_id res chain seq x y z
N MET A 1 20.15 12.12 -21.07
CA MET A 1 20.51 10.96 -20.21
C MET A 1 20.27 9.69 -20.99
N LYS A 2 21.26 8.79 -21.08
CA LYS A 2 21.07 7.47 -21.71
C LYS A 2 20.38 6.53 -20.72
N LYS A 3 19.28 5.91 -21.13
CA LYS A 3 18.53 4.96 -20.29
C LYS A 3 19.40 3.75 -19.95
N PRO A 4 19.53 3.36 -18.67
CA PRO A 4 20.28 2.17 -18.29
C PRO A 4 19.58 0.90 -18.77
N SER A 5 20.33 -0.20 -18.90
CA SER A 5 19.81 -1.50 -19.36
C SER A 5 18.88 -2.16 -18.33
N LYS A 6 19.03 -1.82 -17.05
CA LYS A 6 18.18 -2.25 -15.95
C LYS A 6 17.72 -1.03 -15.13
N PRO A 7 16.51 -1.03 -14.58
CA PRO A 7 16.07 0.00 -13.66
C PRO A 7 16.85 -0.09 -12.35
N ALA A 8 16.97 1.04 -11.66
CA ALA A 8 17.64 1.12 -10.37
C ALA A 8 16.78 0.57 -9.21
N ARG A 9 15.48 0.38 -9.43
CA ARG A 9 14.54 -0.27 -8.52
C ARG A 9 13.83 -1.40 -9.24
N GLU A 10 13.45 -2.45 -8.51
CA GLU A 10 12.74 -3.62 -9.06
C GLU A 10 11.31 -3.73 -8.55
N ASN A 11 11.02 -3.16 -7.37
CA ASN A 11 9.71 -3.23 -6.74
C ASN A 11 9.09 -1.83 -6.65
N ILE A 12 7.81 -1.77 -7.01
CA ILE A 12 6.93 -0.62 -6.87
C ILE A 12 6.48 -0.54 -5.41
N SER A 13 6.72 0.61 -4.79
CA SER A 13 6.16 0.91 -3.46
C SER A 13 4.71 1.38 -3.62
N PRO A 14 3.75 0.89 -2.82
CA PRO A 14 2.35 1.34 -2.86
C PRO A 14 2.17 2.86 -2.82
N SER A 15 2.93 3.56 -1.97
CA SER A 15 2.86 5.03 -1.86
C SER A 15 3.32 5.78 -3.12
N ASP A 16 4.12 5.15 -3.98
CA ASP A 16 4.49 5.72 -5.28
C ASP A 16 3.32 5.74 -6.27
N LEU A 17 2.34 4.84 -6.11
CA LEU A 17 1.12 4.83 -6.91
C LEU A 17 0.14 5.92 -6.48
N THR A 18 0.21 6.36 -5.22
CA THR A 18 -0.52 7.53 -4.73
C THR A 18 0.19 8.82 -5.11
N PHE A 19 1.38 9.07 -4.56
CA PHE A 19 2.01 10.39 -4.69
C PHE A 19 2.80 10.54 -6.00
N GLY A 20 3.57 9.52 -6.38
CA GLY A 20 4.43 9.58 -7.57
C GLY A 20 3.63 9.61 -8.87
N LEU A 21 2.70 8.67 -9.02
CA LEU A 21 1.89 8.50 -10.22
C LEU A 21 0.92 9.68 -10.43
N SER A 22 0.27 10.14 -9.36
CA SER A 22 -0.72 11.23 -9.42
C SER A 22 -0.07 12.60 -9.61
N THR A 23 1.16 12.81 -9.12
CA THR A 23 1.83 14.12 -9.21
C THR A 23 2.68 14.25 -10.49
N CYS A 24 3.52 13.26 -10.80
CA CYS A 24 4.46 13.36 -11.93
C CYS A 24 4.94 11.99 -12.43
N LYS A 25 4.28 11.47 -13.48
CA LYS A 25 4.64 10.19 -14.13
C LYS A 25 6.09 10.13 -14.61
N ARG A 26 6.63 11.25 -15.12
CA ARG A 26 8.05 11.34 -15.53
C ARG A 26 8.99 11.23 -14.34
N CYS A 27 8.67 11.86 -13.22
CA CYS A 27 9.45 11.84 -12.00
C CYS A 27 9.45 10.43 -11.40
N LEU A 28 8.29 9.75 -11.43
CA LEU A 28 8.19 8.34 -11.05
C LEU A 28 9.10 7.47 -11.94
N TRP A 29 9.05 7.65 -13.27
CA TRP A 29 9.95 6.92 -14.16
C TRP A 29 11.43 7.18 -13.88
N ILE A 30 11.80 8.45 -13.63
CA ILE A 30 13.17 8.85 -13.27
C ILE A 30 13.60 8.21 -11.95
N LYS A 31 12.75 8.19 -10.92
CA LYS A 31 12.99 7.52 -9.64
C LYS A 31 13.31 6.04 -9.82
N TYR A 32 12.56 5.35 -10.68
CA TYR A 32 12.72 3.90 -10.87
C TYR A 32 13.89 3.53 -11.78
N TRP A 33 14.16 4.31 -12.82
CA TRP A 33 15.26 4.01 -13.75
C TRP A 33 16.61 4.57 -13.34
N TYR A 34 16.65 5.68 -12.59
CA TYR A 34 17.89 6.39 -12.27
C TYR A 34 18.12 6.62 -10.78
N LYS A 35 17.19 6.20 -9.90
CA LYS A 35 17.26 6.40 -8.44
C LYS A 35 17.32 7.87 -8.01
N VAL A 36 16.94 8.79 -8.89
CA VAL A 36 16.83 10.21 -8.56
C VAL A 36 15.50 10.42 -7.84
N ILE A 37 15.59 10.80 -6.57
CA ILE A 37 14.44 11.02 -5.68
C ILE A 37 14.37 12.50 -5.30
N MET A 38 13.14 13.00 -5.14
CA MET A 38 12.92 14.28 -4.46
C MET A 38 13.18 14.05 -2.96
N PRO A 39 14.05 14.85 -2.31
CA PRO A 39 14.14 14.85 -0.85
C PRO A 39 12.79 15.30 -0.28
N GLY A 40 12.23 14.51 0.63
CA GLY A 40 11.04 14.87 1.39
C GLY A 40 11.37 14.78 2.87
N GLN A 41 11.11 15.85 3.62
CA GLN A 41 11.10 15.82 5.08
C GLN A 41 9.67 16.01 5.54
N PHE A 42 9.14 15.00 6.23
CA PHE A 42 7.83 15.03 6.84
C PHE A 42 7.99 14.83 8.34
N PRO A 43 8.44 15.86 9.08
CA PRO A 43 8.61 15.75 10.52
C PRO A 43 7.25 15.41 11.16
N LEU A 44 7.27 14.54 12.19
CA LEU A 44 6.12 14.09 12.97
C LEU A 44 5.06 13.22 12.27
N VAL A 45 4.93 13.27 10.93
CA VAL A 45 3.94 12.45 10.19
C VAL A 45 4.11 10.96 10.52
N GLY A 46 5.35 10.47 10.54
CA GLY A 46 5.64 9.09 10.91
C GLY A 46 5.23 8.76 12.36
N THR A 47 5.45 9.68 13.30
CA THR A 47 5.07 9.49 14.71
C THR A 47 3.56 9.43 14.87
N PHE A 48 2.81 10.34 14.25
CA PHE A 48 1.35 10.32 14.31
C PHE A 48 0.76 9.08 13.62
N ALA A 49 1.32 8.65 12.50
CA ALA A 49 0.91 7.42 11.83
C ALA A 49 1.10 6.20 12.75
N SER A 50 2.26 6.06 13.40
CA SER A 50 2.51 4.96 14.33
C SER A 50 1.56 4.97 15.54
N MET A 51 1.29 6.14 16.13
CA MET A 51 0.33 6.25 17.24
C MET A 51 -1.10 5.85 16.81
N GLN A 52 -1.50 6.21 15.59
CA GLN A 52 -2.80 5.85 15.04
C GLN A 52 -2.90 4.34 14.75
N GLU A 53 -1.87 3.75 14.13
CA GLU A 53 -1.78 2.30 13.92
C GLU A 53 -1.90 1.54 15.25
N GLU A 54 -1.11 1.94 16.25
CA GLU A 54 -1.10 1.32 17.57
C GLU A 54 -2.46 1.37 18.28
N HIS A 55 -3.19 2.48 18.13
CA HIS A 55 -4.53 2.63 18.70
C HIS A 55 -5.52 1.58 18.18
N PHE A 56 -5.40 1.16 16.92
CA PHE A 56 -6.31 0.20 16.29
C PHE A 56 -5.85 -1.26 16.39
N HIS A 57 -4.71 -1.54 17.02
CA HIS A 57 -4.28 -2.92 17.24
C HIS A 57 -5.33 -3.69 18.05
N ARG A 58 -5.80 -4.81 17.49
CA ARG A 58 -6.84 -5.67 18.08
C ARG A 58 -8.21 -4.98 18.25
N ALA A 59 -8.44 -3.84 17.60
CA ALA A 59 -9.75 -3.23 17.57
C ALA A 59 -10.75 -4.10 16.81
N ASP A 60 -12.00 -4.10 17.26
CA ASP A 60 -13.11 -4.71 16.53
C ASP A 60 -13.52 -3.79 15.37
N MET A 61 -13.66 -4.33 14.17
CA MET A 61 -14.00 -3.55 12.97
C MET A 61 -15.25 -2.67 13.17
N PRO A 62 -16.35 -3.15 13.80
CA PRO A 62 -17.52 -2.32 14.07
C PRO A 62 -17.30 -1.18 15.09
N THR A 63 -16.23 -1.26 15.89
CA THR A 63 -15.84 -0.16 16.82
C THR A 63 -15.05 0.94 16.10
N ILE A 64 -14.41 0.61 14.98
CA ILE A 64 -13.75 1.59 14.10
C ILE A 64 -14.81 2.35 13.31
N ASP A 65 -15.69 1.61 12.62
CA ASP A 65 -16.88 2.16 11.95
C ASP A 65 -17.94 1.07 11.80
N SER A 66 -19.19 1.39 12.14
CA SER A 66 -20.31 0.44 12.12
C SER A 66 -20.65 -0.12 10.73
N SER A 67 -20.20 0.52 9.65
CA SER A 67 -20.40 0.06 8.27
C SER A 67 -19.40 -1.01 7.84
N LEU A 68 -18.32 -1.21 8.61
CA LEU A 68 -17.30 -2.20 8.29
C LEU A 68 -17.81 -3.62 8.57
N ARG A 69 -17.30 -4.57 7.78
CA ARG A 69 -17.59 -5.99 7.97
C ARG A 69 -17.17 -6.42 9.39
N PRO A 70 -17.99 -7.21 10.11
CA PRO A 70 -17.62 -7.74 11.41
C PRO A 70 -16.31 -8.53 11.35
N GLY A 71 -15.41 -8.22 12.26
CA GLY A 71 -14.06 -8.78 12.31
C GLY A 71 -13.22 -8.07 13.34
N THR A 72 -11.95 -8.46 13.45
CA THR A 72 -11.00 -7.85 14.38
C THR A 72 -9.66 -7.63 13.67
N ILE A 73 -8.95 -6.57 14.03
CA ILE A 73 -7.58 -6.31 13.55
C ILE A 73 -6.65 -7.39 14.11
N THR A 74 -6.01 -8.15 13.23
CA THR A 74 -5.22 -9.34 13.60
C THR A 74 -3.75 -9.22 13.25
N LYS A 75 -3.38 -8.36 12.28
CA LYS A 75 -2.00 -8.12 11.89
C LYS A 75 -1.77 -6.65 11.61
N TRP A 76 -0.52 -6.22 11.76
CA TRP A 76 -0.14 -4.83 11.61
C TRP A 76 1.32 -4.73 11.17
N GLY A 77 1.61 -3.79 10.28
CA GLY A 77 2.98 -3.44 9.94
C GLY A 77 3.83 -4.55 9.30
N GLU A 78 3.23 -5.55 8.64
CA GLU A 78 4.00 -6.60 7.96
C GLU A 78 4.33 -6.21 6.51
N TRP A 79 5.43 -6.78 6.00
CA TRP A 79 5.83 -6.60 4.61
C TRP A 79 5.05 -7.55 3.70
N VAL A 80 4.52 -7.00 2.60
CA VAL A 80 3.91 -7.77 1.52
C VAL A 80 4.69 -7.59 0.23
N LYS A 81 4.82 -8.68 -0.52
CA LYS A 81 5.47 -8.69 -1.83
C LYS A 81 4.63 -9.49 -2.81
N SER A 82 4.34 -8.91 -3.97
CA SER A 82 3.53 -9.59 -4.98
C SER A 82 4.36 -10.46 -5.95
N LYS A 83 3.66 -11.35 -6.65
CA LYS A 83 4.06 -11.86 -7.96
C LYS A 83 4.31 -10.71 -8.96
N PRO A 84 5.01 -10.93 -10.08
CA PRO A 84 5.14 -9.88 -11.08
C PRO A 84 3.76 -9.39 -11.52
N LEU A 85 3.62 -8.08 -11.70
CA LEU A 85 2.39 -7.50 -12.23
C LEU A 85 2.17 -8.03 -13.63
N GLN A 86 0.95 -8.44 -13.93
CA GLN A 86 0.55 -8.90 -15.26
C GLN A 86 -0.09 -7.77 -16.06
N ILE A 87 0.39 -7.55 -17.27
CA ILE A 87 -0.20 -6.59 -18.22
C ILE A 87 -0.44 -7.33 -19.53
N ASN A 88 -1.69 -7.34 -20.00
CA ASN A 88 -2.10 -8.05 -21.22
C ASN A 88 -1.69 -9.54 -21.22
N GLY A 89 -1.84 -10.20 -20.07
CA GLY A 89 -1.50 -11.63 -19.90
C GLY A 89 0.00 -11.93 -19.81
N ALA A 90 0.88 -10.92 -19.85
CA ALA A 90 2.32 -11.10 -19.75
C ALA A 90 2.85 -10.58 -18.40
N ASP A 91 3.73 -11.37 -17.77
CA ASP A 91 4.46 -10.96 -16.58
C ASP A 91 5.39 -9.79 -16.92
N THR A 92 5.25 -8.71 -16.16
CA THR A 92 6.20 -7.60 -16.19
C THR A 92 7.38 -7.92 -15.27
N ARG A 93 8.38 -7.03 -15.25
CA ARG A 93 9.46 -7.10 -14.24
C ARG A 93 9.06 -6.56 -12.87
N TRP A 94 7.95 -5.85 -12.79
CA TRP A 94 7.59 -5.05 -11.63
C TRP A 94 6.79 -5.88 -10.65
N ARG A 95 7.06 -5.68 -9.37
CA ARG A 95 6.31 -6.28 -8.25
C ARG A 95 5.92 -5.20 -7.28
N ILE A 96 4.84 -5.39 -6.54
CA ILE A 96 4.53 -4.55 -5.39
C ILE A 96 5.37 -5.03 -4.20
N LEU A 97 5.98 -4.09 -3.49
CA LEU A 97 6.62 -4.34 -2.20
C LEU A 97 6.34 -3.15 -1.28
N GLY A 98 5.67 -3.41 -0.15
CA GLY A 98 5.33 -2.39 0.82
C GLY A 98 5.03 -2.99 2.19
N LYS A 99 4.87 -2.12 3.17
CA LYS A 99 4.46 -2.45 4.54
C LYS A 99 3.06 -1.89 4.74
N TYR A 100 2.07 -2.75 4.89
CA TYR A 100 0.70 -2.28 5.16
C TYR A 100 0.58 -1.81 6.62
N ASP A 101 -0.48 -1.05 6.91
CA ASP A 101 -0.72 -0.54 8.26
C ASP A 101 -1.45 -1.59 9.09
N LEU A 102 -2.75 -1.86 8.83
CA LEU A 102 -3.53 -2.89 9.52
C LEU A 102 -4.20 -3.88 8.56
N VAL A 103 -4.33 -5.14 9.02
CA VAL A 103 -5.16 -6.18 8.40
C VAL A 103 -6.13 -6.77 9.43
N SER A 104 -7.43 -6.80 9.09
CA SER A 104 -8.45 -7.52 9.85
C SER A 104 -8.63 -8.95 9.35
N THR A 105 -9.08 -9.82 10.25
CA THR A 105 -9.73 -11.07 9.86
C THR A 105 -11.22 -10.90 10.10
N ASN A 106 -12.02 -10.97 9.04
CA ASN A 106 -13.46 -10.86 9.12
C ASN A 106 -14.09 -12.20 9.52
N VAL A 107 -15.29 -12.16 10.09
CA VAL A 107 -16.02 -13.36 10.54
C VAL A 107 -16.32 -14.32 9.37
N ASP A 108 -16.46 -13.80 8.15
CA ASP A 108 -16.68 -14.57 6.92
C ASP A 108 -15.38 -15.22 6.35
N GLY A 109 -14.24 -15.02 7.02
CA GLY A 109 -12.95 -15.57 6.60
C GLY A 109 -12.19 -14.73 5.57
N THR A 110 -12.77 -13.63 5.08
CA THR A 110 -12.05 -12.63 4.28
C THR A 110 -11.15 -11.75 5.17
N ILE A 111 -10.26 -10.99 4.56
CA ILE A 111 -9.46 -9.97 5.24
C ILE A 111 -9.91 -8.56 4.85
N GLY A 112 -9.88 -7.64 5.81
CA GLY A 112 -10.00 -6.20 5.56
C GLY A 112 -8.62 -5.54 5.61
N LEU A 113 -8.41 -4.52 4.78
CA LEU A 113 -7.22 -3.67 4.82
C LEU A 113 -7.62 -2.29 5.31
N ILE A 114 -6.85 -1.75 6.26
CA ILE A 114 -6.97 -0.37 6.71
C ILE A 114 -5.59 0.28 6.56
N ASP A 115 -5.56 1.40 5.85
CA ASP A 115 -4.38 2.23 5.63
C ASP A 115 -4.62 3.54 6.40
N CYS A 116 -3.89 3.72 7.50
CA CYS A 116 -4.03 4.85 8.40
C CYS A 116 -3.42 6.09 7.73
N LYS A 117 -4.21 7.16 7.67
CA LYS A 117 -3.78 8.42 7.06
C LYS A 117 -3.86 9.59 8.02
N VAL A 118 -2.72 10.27 8.11
CA VAL A 118 -2.58 11.58 8.72
C VAL A 118 -2.43 12.58 7.58
N SER A 119 -3.38 13.50 7.46
CA SER A 119 -3.36 14.57 6.47
C SER A 119 -3.87 15.87 7.07
N ASP A 120 -3.32 17.00 6.61
CA ASP A 120 -3.75 18.36 6.90
C ASP A 120 -4.61 18.97 5.78
N SER A 121 -4.87 18.21 4.71
CA SER A 121 -5.45 18.70 3.46
C SER A 121 -6.87 18.17 3.24
N ALA A 122 -7.83 19.08 3.06
CA ALA A 122 -9.18 18.72 2.64
C ALA A 122 -9.26 18.09 1.22
N ARG A 123 -8.15 18.11 0.46
CA ARG A 123 -8.03 17.44 -0.85
C ARG A 123 -7.70 15.95 -0.73
N ASP A 124 -7.31 15.51 0.47
CA ASP A 124 -6.82 14.16 0.72
C ASP A 124 -7.98 13.30 1.17
N ASN A 125 -8.72 12.78 0.18
CA ASN A 125 -9.85 11.88 0.41
C ASN A 125 -9.48 10.43 0.10
N GLY A 126 -10.38 9.50 0.45
CA GLY A 126 -10.15 8.07 0.23
C GLY A 126 -9.83 7.70 -1.22
N ALA A 127 -10.36 8.44 -2.20
CA ALA A 127 -10.07 8.19 -3.62
C ALA A 127 -8.64 8.55 -4.03
N PHE A 128 -8.01 9.52 -3.36
CA PHE A 128 -6.60 9.85 -3.60
C PHE A 128 -5.67 8.73 -3.13
N TYR A 129 -5.97 8.10 -1.99
CA TYR A 129 -5.15 7.02 -1.41
C TYR A 129 -5.50 5.63 -1.91
N SER A 130 -6.63 5.46 -2.60
CA SER A 130 -7.08 4.14 -3.08
C SER A 130 -6.01 3.36 -3.86
N PRO A 131 -5.15 3.95 -4.73
CA PRO A 131 -4.14 3.17 -5.45
C PRO A 131 -3.14 2.47 -4.53
N GLN A 132 -2.83 3.06 -3.37
CA GLN A 132 -1.97 2.44 -2.37
C GLN A 132 -2.66 1.26 -1.68
N LEU A 133 -3.94 1.41 -1.32
CA LEU A 133 -4.72 0.34 -0.69
C LEU A 133 -4.92 -0.85 -1.64
N GLU A 134 -5.28 -0.57 -2.90
CA GLU A 134 -5.42 -1.56 -3.97
C GLU A 134 -4.11 -2.31 -4.25
N ALA A 135 -2.96 -1.63 -4.12
CA ALA A 135 -1.67 -2.28 -4.28
C ALA A 135 -1.38 -3.29 -3.17
N TYR A 136 -1.80 -3.00 -1.93
CA TYR A 136 -1.73 -3.98 -0.83
C TYR A 136 -2.69 -5.14 -1.06
N ALA A 137 -3.92 -4.86 -1.48
CA ALA A 137 -4.90 -5.90 -1.80
C ALA A 137 -4.34 -6.87 -2.87
N TYR A 138 -3.86 -6.32 -3.99
CA TYR A 138 -3.23 -7.11 -5.04
C TYR A 138 -2.06 -7.96 -4.52
N ALA A 139 -1.19 -7.40 -3.67
CA ALA A 139 -0.04 -8.12 -3.15
C ALA A 139 -0.41 -9.27 -2.20
N LEU A 140 -1.51 -9.14 -1.46
CA LEU A 140 -2.03 -10.18 -0.57
C LEU A 140 -2.80 -11.27 -1.31
N GLU A 141 -3.51 -10.91 -2.38
CA GLU A 141 -4.19 -11.85 -3.27
C GLU A 141 -3.21 -12.60 -4.19
N ASN A 142 -2.09 -11.95 -4.54
CA ASN A 142 -1.09 -12.49 -5.47
C ASN A 142 0.31 -12.50 -4.84
N PRO A 143 0.53 -13.18 -3.71
CA PRO A 143 1.78 -13.07 -2.97
C PRO A 143 2.92 -13.78 -3.70
N ALA A 144 4.12 -13.21 -3.58
CA ALA A 144 5.35 -13.81 -4.10
C ALA A 144 5.68 -15.15 -3.44
N ALA A 145 5.25 -15.33 -2.19
CA ALA A 145 5.39 -16.55 -1.40
C ALA A 145 4.25 -16.64 -0.37
N GLY A 146 3.87 -17.85 0.01
CA GLY A 146 2.74 -18.09 0.92
C GLY A 146 1.40 -18.27 0.19
N LYS A 147 0.32 -18.34 0.97
CA LYS A 147 -1.03 -18.54 0.45
C LYS A 147 -1.67 -17.19 0.12
N PRO A 148 -2.36 -17.06 -1.04
CA PRO A 148 -3.28 -15.95 -1.31
C PRO A 148 -4.26 -15.73 -0.17
N ALA A 149 -4.54 -14.47 0.15
CA ALA A 149 -5.66 -14.07 1.01
C ALA A 149 -6.82 -13.57 0.14
N SER A 150 -8.06 -13.70 0.63
CA SER A 150 -9.24 -13.10 0.00
C SER A 150 -9.50 -11.75 0.64
N VAL A 151 -9.29 -10.66 -0.10
CA VAL A 151 -9.55 -9.30 0.39
C VAL A 151 -11.04 -8.99 0.21
N ALA A 152 -11.65 -8.42 1.24
CA ALA A 152 -13.06 -8.02 1.20
C ALA A 152 -13.24 -6.78 0.32
N SER A 153 -14.17 -6.85 -0.64
CA SER A 153 -14.68 -5.72 -1.42
C SER A 153 -15.78 -4.95 -0.70
#